data_AF-A0A7S0MZY3-F1
#
_entry.id   AF-A0A7S0MZY3-F1
#
_cell.length_a   1.000
_cell.length_b   1.000
_cell.length_c   1.000
_cell.angle_alpha   90.00
_cell.angle_beta   90.00
_cell.angle_gamma   90.00
#
_symmetry.space_group_name_H-M   'P 1'
#
loop_
_entity.id
_entity.type
_entity.pdbx_description
1 polymer ?
#
loop_
_entity_poly.entity_id
_entity_poly.type
_entity_poly.pdbx_seq_one_letter_code
_entity_poly.pdbx_strand_id
1 'polypeptide(L)'
;MAGTAETLSPEEQQENWLQEGKAVVKQQAFLMKRALDNSNLKDALKYSSNMLCELRTGLLSPKNYYELYMMVADEMRHLEQYFYEEWKRGRRMVELYELVQHAGNIVPRLYLLITVGSVYIRSKEAPARDILKDLVEMCRGVQHPMRGLFLRNFLLQCARDKLPDSNSEYGDNVQDSVDFLMHNFAEMNKLWVRMQHQGPVRDRERREKERLDLRILVGTNLVRLSNLEGVDADAYKALVLPRILEQVINCKDQIAQQYLMECIIQVFPDEFHLRTLDELLEACGQLQAGVD
;
A
#
# COMPACT_ATOMS: atom_id res chain seq x y z
N MET A 1 51.18 -10.94 -1.85
CA MET A 1 50.16 -10.32 -0.97
C MET A 1 48.82 -10.45 -1.67
N ALA A 2 48.09 -11.54 -1.38
CA ALA A 2 46.71 -11.67 -1.81
C ALA A 2 45.88 -10.91 -0.79
N GLY A 3 45.36 -9.74 -1.17
CA GLY A 3 44.43 -8.99 -0.34
C GLY A 3 43.19 -9.83 -0.11
N THR A 4 42.98 -10.24 1.12
CA THR A 4 41.69 -10.77 1.60
C THR A 4 40.64 -9.70 1.30
N ALA A 5 39.71 -9.99 0.38
CA ALA A 5 38.51 -9.18 0.24
C ALA A 5 37.81 -9.20 1.61
N GLU A 6 37.88 -8.09 2.34
CA GLU A 6 37.14 -7.90 3.58
C GLU A 6 35.67 -8.18 3.28
N THR A 7 35.16 -9.25 3.87
CA THR A 7 33.77 -9.63 3.72
C THR A 7 32.98 -8.61 4.56
N LEU A 8 32.48 -7.57 3.90
CA LEU A 8 31.65 -6.52 4.50
C LEU A 8 30.61 -7.16 5.43
N SER A 9 30.42 -6.58 6.61
CA SER A 9 29.40 -7.08 7.54
C SER A 9 28.00 -7.03 6.91
N PRO A 10 27.05 -7.89 7.34
CA PRO A 10 25.68 -7.86 6.79
C PRO A 10 25.00 -6.49 6.90
N GLU A 11 25.34 -5.70 7.93
CA GLU A 11 24.82 -4.35 8.13
C GLU A 11 25.43 -3.34 7.15
N GLU A 12 26.75 -3.39 6.93
CA GLU A 12 27.42 -2.54 5.93
C GLU A 12 26.97 -2.87 4.51
N GLN A 13 26.69 -4.15 4.20
CA GLN A 13 26.12 -4.53 2.90
C GLN A 13 24.72 -3.95 2.70
N GLN A 14 23.87 -4.01 3.74
CA GLN A 14 22.54 -3.39 3.72
C GLN A 14 22.60 -1.89 3.51
N GLU A 15 23.53 -1.20 4.19
CA GLU A 15 23.71 0.25 4.04
C GLU A 15 24.22 0.61 2.63
N ASN A 16 25.18 -0.15 2.09
CA ASN A 16 25.69 0.08 0.74
C ASN A 16 24.59 -0.07 -0.32
N TRP A 17 23.80 -1.14 -0.26
CA TRP A 17 22.65 -1.32 -1.17
C TRP A 17 21.62 -0.20 -1.04
N LEU A 18 21.38 0.27 0.18
CA LEU A 18 20.47 1.39 0.41
C LEU A 18 21.01 2.68 -0.18
N GLN A 19 22.29 3.00 0.03
CA GLN A 19 22.91 4.22 -0.50
C GLN A 19 22.97 4.22 -2.03
N GLU A 20 23.27 3.08 -2.65
CA GLU A 20 23.22 2.92 -4.10
C GLU A 20 21.81 3.20 -4.64
N GLY A 21 20.78 2.57 -4.06
CA GLY A 21 19.39 2.81 -4.45
C GLY A 21 18.97 4.27 -4.25
N LYS A 22 19.32 4.88 -3.11
CA LYS A 22 19.06 6.29 -2.84
C LYS A 22 19.74 7.23 -3.83
N ALA A 23 20.98 6.92 -4.23
CA ALA A 23 21.72 7.71 -5.21
C ALA A 23 21.03 7.68 -6.58
N VAL A 24 20.60 6.50 -7.03
CA VAL A 24 19.84 6.35 -8.28
C VAL A 24 18.51 7.11 -8.20
N VAL A 25 17.76 6.98 -7.10
CA VAL A 25 16.49 7.70 -6.91
C VAL A 25 16.71 9.21 -7.01
N LYS A 26 17.71 9.77 -6.30
CA LYS A 26 18.02 11.21 -6.36
C LYS A 26 18.39 11.66 -7.77
N GLN A 27 19.22 10.89 -8.48
CA GLN A 27 19.63 11.22 -9.83
C GLN A 27 18.45 11.20 -10.81
N GLN A 28 17.64 10.14 -10.78
CA GLN A 28 16.49 10.00 -11.68
C GLN A 28 15.39 11.01 -11.34
N ALA A 29 15.15 11.31 -10.06
CA ALA A 29 14.21 12.34 -9.63
C ALA A 29 14.61 13.75 -10.10
N PHE A 30 15.90 14.09 -10.06
CA PHE A 30 16.39 15.35 -10.60
C PHE A 30 16.16 15.45 -12.12
N LEU A 31 16.47 14.39 -12.87
CA LEU A 31 16.23 14.34 -14.30
C LEU A 31 14.73 14.39 -14.64
N MET A 32 13.89 13.72 -13.84
CA MET A 32 12.44 13.78 -13.94
C MET A 32 11.94 15.21 -13.79
N LYS A 33 12.27 15.91 -12.68
CA LYS A 33 11.86 17.30 -12.43
C LYS A 33 12.29 18.23 -13.57
N ARG A 34 13.55 18.11 -14.02
CA ARG A 34 14.05 18.88 -15.16
C ARG A 34 13.30 18.59 -16.47
N ALA A 35 12.91 17.34 -16.71
CA ALA A 35 12.11 16.98 -17.89
C ALA A 35 10.68 17.56 -17.81
N LEU A 36 10.09 17.58 -16.61
CA LEU A 36 8.80 18.20 -16.33
C LEU A 36 8.82 19.72 -16.57
N ASP A 37 9.88 20.41 -16.12
CA ASP A 37 10.06 21.86 -16.36
C ASP A 37 10.12 22.19 -17.86
N ASN A 38 10.72 21.30 -18.65
CA ASN A 38 10.80 21.42 -20.11
C ASN A 38 9.54 20.90 -20.84
N SER A 39 8.47 20.56 -20.12
CA SER A 39 7.22 19.98 -20.66
C SER A 39 7.43 18.68 -21.47
N ASN A 40 8.52 17.96 -21.23
CA ASN A 40 8.83 16.70 -21.89
C ASN A 40 8.35 15.51 -21.05
N LEU A 41 7.06 15.22 -21.18
CA LEU A 41 6.39 14.15 -20.43
C LEU A 41 6.99 12.77 -20.70
N LYS A 42 7.41 12.48 -21.94
CA LYS A 42 7.92 11.16 -22.32
C LYS A 42 9.21 10.83 -21.56
N ASP A 43 10.14 11.79 -21.51
CA ASP A 43 11.39 11.62 -20.78
C ASP A 43 11.15 11.64 -19.27
N ALA A 44 10.23 12.49 -18.78
CA ALA A 44 9.82 12.47 -17.38
C ALA A 44 9.33 11.09 -16.94
N LEU A 45 8.38 10.49 -17.66
CA LEU A 45 7.86 9.14 -17.37
C LEU A 45 8.94 8.06 -17.45
N LYS A 46 9.90 8.20 -18.37
CA LYS A 46 11.05 7.29 -18.46
C LYS A 46 11.92 7.38 -17.20
N TYR A 47 12.25 8.59 -16.75
CA TYR A 47 13.03 8.80 -15.52
C TYR A 47 12.25 8.35 -14.29
N SER A 48 10.95 8.62 -14.19
CA SER A 48 10.08 8.10 -13.12
C SER A 48 10.06 6.57 -13.10
N SER A 49 9.95 5.93 -14.28
CA SER A 49 9.96 4.47 -14.38
C SER A 49 11.31 3.88 -13.96
N ASN A 50 12.42 4.54 -14.27
CA ASN A 50 13.75 4.11 -13.84
C ASN A 50 13.92 4.26 -12.32
N MET A 51 13.48 5.37 -11.75
CA MET A 51 13.45 5.59 -10.30
C MET A 51 12.65 4.49 -9.60
N LEU A 52 11.45 4.18 -10.11
CA LEU A 52 10.57 3.15 -9.55
C LEU A 52 11.12 1.73 -9.74
N CYS A 53 12.08 1.51 -10.64
CA CYS A 53 12.73 0.20 -10.77
C CYS A 53 13.54 -0.17 -9.53
N GLU A 54 14.01 0.80 -8.73
CA GLU A 54 14.72 0.53 -7.48
C GLU A 54 13.83 -0.19 -6.45
N LEU A 55 12.51 0.06 -6.47
CA LEU A 55 11.53 -0.66 -5.64
C LEU A 55 11.34 -2.13 -6.06
N ARG A 56 11.98 -2.58 -7.14
CA ARG A 56 11.99 -4.00 -7.51
C ARG A 56 13.06 -4.80 -6.78
N THR A 57 13.89 -4.18 -5.96
CA THR A 57 14.88 -4.92 -5.18
C THR A 57 14.21 -5.93 -4.24
N GLY A 58 14.91 -7.04 -3.98
CA GLY A 58 14.58 -8.00 -2.93
C GLY A 58 15.70 -8.16 -1.91
N LEU A 59 16.72 -7.29 -1.98
CA LEU A 59 17.94 -7.38 -1.18
C LEU A 59 17.84 -6.59 0.12
N LEU A 60 16.96 -5.58 0.17
CA LEU A 60 16.80 -4.71 1.34
C LEU A 60 15.95 -5.36 2.42
N SER A 61 16.33 -5.14 3.67
CA SER A 61 15.48 -5.39 4.84
C SER A 61 14.22 -4.51 4.80
N PRO A 62 13.12 -4.88 5.50
CA PRO A 62 11.89 -4.08 5.52
C PRO A 62 12.12 -2.62 5.93
N LYS A 63 13.00 -2.38 6.92
CA LYS A 63 13.33 -1.03 7.41
C LYS A 63 14.02 -0.19 6.33
N ASN A 64 15.02 -0.74 5.65
CA ASN A 64 15.74 -0.02 4.60
C ASN A 64 14.87 0.15 3.36
N TYR A 65 14.05 -0.85 3.03
CA TYR A 65 13.06 -0.73 1.96
C TYR A 65 12.04 0.36 2.28
N TYR A 66 11.58 0.50 3.53
CA TYR A 66 10.69 1.57 3.96
C TYR A 66 11.32 2.95 3.73
N GLU A 67 12.60 3.13 4.06
CA GLU A 67 13.30 4.39 3.85
C GLU A 67 13.42 4.74 2.36
N LEU A 68 13.80 3.78 1.52
CA LEU A 68 13.83 3.96 0.06
C LEU A 68 12.44 4.27 -0.50
N TYR A 69 11.41 3.55 -0.01
CA TYR A 69 10.01 3.77 -0.37
C TYR A 69 9.56 5.19 -0.04
N MET A 70 9.89 5.72 1.14
CA MET A 70 9.51 7.07 1.55
C MET A 70 10.10 8.12 0.59
N MET A 71 11.38 7.98 0.24
CA MET A 71 12.02 8.88 -0.73
C MET A 71 11.33 8.83 -2.10
N VAL A 72 11.03 7.63 -2.60
CA VAL A 72 10.32 7.48 -3.88
C VAL A 72 8.90 8.05 -3.80
N ALA A 73 8.17 7.80 -2.71
CA ALA A 73 6.81 8.29 -2.52
C ALA A 73 6.75 9.83 -2.51
N ASP A 74 7.72 10.51 -1.91
CA ASP A 74 7.82 11.98 -1.94
C ASP A 74 8.04 12.50 -3.36
N GLU A 75 8.88 11.83 -4.15
CA GLU A 75 9.09 12.19 -5.56
C GLU A 75 7.85 11.93 -6.43
N MET A 76 7.09 10.88 -6.12
CA MET A 76 5.82 10.60 -6.80
C MET A 76 4.75 11.65 -6.50
N ARG A 77 4.75 12.30 -5.32
CA ARG A 77 3.84 13.42 -5.02
C ARG A 77 4.12 14.63 -5.90
N HIS A 78 5.38 14.91 -6.22
CA HIS A 78 5.72 15.96 -7.19
C HIS A 78 5.17 15.64 -8.59
N LEU A 79 5.26 14.37 -9.00
CA LEU A 79 4.70 13.92 -10.28
C LEU A 79 3.16 14.01 -10.31
N GLU A 80 2.49 13.67 -9.19
CA GLU A 80 1.04 13.83 -9.03
C GLU A 80 0.60 15.29 -9.23
N GLN A 81 1.30 16.22 -8.58
CA GLN A 81 1.02 17.66 -8.71
C GLN A 81 1.17 18.13 -10.16
N TYR A 82 2.21 17.69 -10.85
CA TYR A 82 2.41 18.00 -12.27
C TYR A 82 1.28 17.46 -13.14
N PHE A 83 0.83 16.21 -12.95
CA PHE A 83 -0.30 15.67 -13.72
C PHE A 83 -1.59 16.45 -13.48
N TYR A 84 -1.81 16.92 -12.25
CA TYR A 84 -2.94 17.79 -11.94
C TYR A 84 -2.85 19.16 -12.63
N GLU A 85 -1.66 19.73 -12.80
CA GLU A 85 -1.45 20.94 -13.58
C GLU A 85 -1.65 20.72 -15.08
N GLU A 86 -1.17 19.60 -15.63
CA GLU A 86 -1.39 19.22 -17.03
C GLU A 86 -2.87 19.02 -17.34
N TRP A 87 -3.62 18.43 -16.40
CA TRP A 87 -5.07 18.34 -16.49
C TRP A 87 -5.71 19.73 -16.61
N LYS A 88 -5.32 20.68 -15.74
CA LYS A 88 -5.81 22.06 -15.79
C LYS A 88 -5.46 22.78 -17.10
N ARG A 89 -4.39 22.38 -17.78
CA ARG A 89 -4.01 22.87 -19.11
C ARG A 89 -4.86 22.27 -20.25
N GLY A 90 -5.78 21.35 -19.94
CA GLY A 90 -6.75 20.77 -20.87
C GLY A 90 -6.40 19.38 -21.38
N ARG A 91 -5.38 18.71 -20.82
CA ARG A 91 -5.05 17.32 -21.18
C ARG A 91 -6.05 16.36 -20.55
N ARG A 92 -6.58 15.42 -21.34
CA ARG A 92 -7.49 14.36 -20.86
C ARG A 92 -6.75 13.34 -20.01
N MET A 93 -7.31 12.95 -18.86
CA MET A 93 -6.66 12.00 -17.96
C MET A 93 -6.69 10.57 -18.50
N VAL A 94 -7.70 10.21 -19.31
CA VAL A 94 -7.77 8.90 -19.99
C VAL A 94 -6.49 8.60 -20.78
N GLU A 95 -5.98 9.58 -21.53
CA GLU A 95 -4.78 9.40 -22.35
C GLU A 95 -3.54 9.17 -21.49
N LEU A 96 -3.42 9.87 -20.36
CA LEU A 96 -2.34 9.63 -19.40
C LEU A 96 -2.46 8.26 -18.74
N TYR A 97 -3.69 7.85 -18.41
CA TYR A 97 -3.97 6.57 -17.76
C TYR A 97 -3.62 5.38 -18.65
N GLU A 98 -3.84 5.49 -19.96
CA GLU A 98 -3.38 4.52 -20.96
C GLU A 98 -1.86 4.59 -21.17
N LEU A 99 -1.30 5.80 -21.28
CA LEU A 99 0.13 6.00 -21.57
C LEU A 99 1.03 5.34 -20.53
N VAL A 100 0.72 5.48 -19.23
CA VAL A 100 1.53 4.91 -18.14
C VAL A 100 1.49 3.38 -18.11
N GLN A 101 0.47 2.75 -18.71
CA GLN A 101 0.36 1.29 -18.78
C GLN A 101 1.37 0.65 -19.73
N HIS A 102 1.96 1.43 -20.65
CA HIS A 102 3.02 0.95 -21.53
C HIS A 102 4.37 0.70 -20.81
N ALA A 103 4.50 1.07 -19.53
CA ALA A 103 5.70 0.77 -18.75
C ALA A 103 5.92 -0.76 -18.67
N GLY A 104 7.04 -1.26 -19.18
CA GLY A 104 7.28 -2.71 -19.30
C GLY A 104 7.26 -3.48 -17.97
N ASN A 105 7.82 -2.89 -16.90
CA ASN A 105 7.87 -3.52 -15.58
C ASN A 105 6.61 -3.22 -14.75
N ILE A 106 6.04 -4.25 -14.11
CA ILE A 106 4.76 -4.14 -13.39
C ILE A 106 4.82 -3.19 -12.17
N VAL A 107 5.91 -3.18 -11.41
CA VAL A 107 6.04 -2.32 -10.23
C VAL A 107 6.00 -0.83 -10.62
N PRO A 108 6.91 -0.33 -11.50
CA PRO A 108 6.81 1.04 -12.02
C PRO A 108 5.45 1.37 -12.62
N ARG A 109 4.88 0.45 -13.41
CA ARG A 109 3.58 0.63 -14.05
C ARG A 109 2.49 0.93 -13.04
N LEU A 110 2.38 0.12 -11.99
CA LEU A 110 1.30 0.28 -11.00
C LEU A 110 1.48 1.52 -10.13
N TYR A 111 2.71 1.89 -9.76
CA TYR A 111 2.94 3.17 -9.06
C TYR A 111 2.53 4.36 -9.92
N LEU A 112 2.92 4.40 -11.20
CA LEU A 112 2.49 5.45 -12.13
C LEU A 112 0.98 5.43 -12.35
N LEU A 113 0.38 4.26 -12.50
CA LEU A 113 -1.06 4.08 -12.68
C LEU A 113 -1.85 4.61 -11.48
N ILE A 114 -1.40 4.32 -10.25
CA ILE A 114 -2.00 4.85 -9.02
C ILE A 114 -1.87 6.37 -8.98
N THR A 115 -0.72 6.93 -9.34
CA THR A 115 -0.51 8.40 -9.36
C THR A 115 -1.42 9.09 -10.37
N VAL A 116 -1.54 8.56 -11.59
CA VAL A 116 -2.48 9.10 -12.57
C VAL A 116 -3.93 8.88 -12.14
N GLY A 117 -4.25 7.69 -11.61
CA GLY A 117 -5.58 7.35 -11.10
C GLY A 117 -6.03 8.28 -9.97
N SER A 118 -5.12 8.68 -9.07
CA SER A 118 -5.38 9.69 -8.03
C SER A 118 -5.85 11.02 -8.63
N VAL A 119 -5.17 11.50 -9.67
CA VAL A 119 -5.53 12.73 -10.39
C VAL A 119 -6.81 12.54 -11.20
N TYR A 120 -7.00 11.35 -11.77
CA TYR A 120 -8.17 11.02 -12.57
C TYR A 120 -9.46 11.06 -11.72
N ILE A 121 -9.42 10.53 -10.49
CA ILE A 121 -10.53 10.67 -9.53
C ILE A 121 -10.75 12.14 -9.18
N ARG A 122 -9.67 12.89 -8.88
CA ARG A 122 -9.73 14.31 -8.52
C ARG A 122 -10.31 15.18 -9.63
N SER A 123 -10.03 14.83 -10.89
CA SER A 123 -10.52 15.54 -12.08
C SER A 123 -12.02 15.35 -12.32
N LYS A 124 -12.65 14.35 -11.69
CA LYS A 124 -14.04 13.94 -11.90
C LYS A 124 -14.38 13.56 -13.35
N GLU A 125 -13.38 13.24 -14.17
CA GLU A 125 -13.59 12.74 -15.55
C GLU A 125 -14.17 11.32 -15.57
N ALA A 126 -13.99 10.53 -14.50
CA ALA A 126 -14.61 9.23 -14.31
C ALA A 126 -15.02 8.98 -12.85
N PRO A 127 -15.99 8.08 -12.59
CA PRO A 127 -16.44 7.76 -11.25
C PRO A 127 -15.30 7.21 -10.38
N ALA A 128 -15.19 7.71 -9.14
CA ALA A 128 -14.16 7.26 -8.20
C ALA A 128 -14.21 5.75 -7.97
N ARG A 129 -15.41 5.20 -7.85
CA ARG A 129 -15.68 3.76 -7.72
C ARG A 129 -14.98 2.92 -8.77
N ASP A 130 -15.09 3.29 -10.05
CA ASP A 130 -14.58 2.47 -11.15
C ASP A 130 -13.05 2.49 -11.18
N ILE A 131 -12.45 3.66 -10.94
CA ILE A 131 -10.98 3.80 -10.87
C ILE A 131 -10.44 3.05 -9.64
N LEU A 132 -11.04 3.23 -8.46
CA LEU A 132 -10.60 2.55 -7.23
C LEU A 132 -10.69 1.02 -7.37
N LYS A 133 -11.76 0.53 -8.00
CA LYS A 133 -11.94 -0.90 -8.29
C LYS A 133 -10.90 -1.42 -9.28
N ASP A 134 -10.65 -0.71 -10.37
CA ASP A 134 -9.61 -1.08 -11.34
C ASP A 134 -8.22 -1.10 -10.68
N LEU A 135 -7.84 -0.05 -9.95
CA LEU A 135 -6.54 0.05 -9.28
C LEU A 135 -6.32 -1.08 -8.27
N VAL A 136 -7.33 -1.42 -7.46
CA VAL A 136 -7.19 -2.47 -6.45
C VAL A 136 -7.13 -3.88 -7.06
N GLU A 137 -7.81 -4.10 -8.20
CA GLU A 137 -7.74 -5.32 -8.99
C GLU A 137 -6.39 -5.45 -9.70
N MET A 138 -5.89 -4.39 -10.32
CA MET A 138 -4.58 -4.35 -10.99
C MET A 138 -3.42 -4.58 -10.01
N CYS A 139 -3.55 -4.14 -8.76
CA CYS A 139 -2.58 -4.42 -7.69
C CYS A 139 -2.43 -5.92 -7.38
N ARG A 140 -3.36 -6.80 -7.80
CA ARG A 140 -3.18 -8.27 -7.70
C ARG A 140 -2.01 -8.76 -8.54
N GLY A 141 -1.51 -7.99 -9.51
CA GLY A 141 -0.34 -8.35 -10.30
C GLY A 141 0.96 -8.47 -9.49
N VAL A 142 1.05 -7.86 -8.30
CA VAL A 142 2.25 -7.90 -7.44
C VAL A 142 2.04 -8.85 -6.27
N GLN A 143 2.50 -10.09 -6.44
CA GLN A 143 2.36 -11.15 -5.43
C GLN A 143 3.56 -11.28 -4.48
N HIS A 144 4.62 -10.49 -4.69
CA HIS A 144 5.76 -10.44 -3.77
C HIS A 144 5.34 -9.71 -2.49
N PRO A 145 5.42 -10.31 -1.28
CA PRO A 145 4.88 -9.75 -0.05
C PRO A 145 5.31 -8.33 0.27
N MET A 146 6.62 -8.08 0.37
CA MET A 146 7.13 -6.75 0.73
C MET A 146 6.69 -5.69 -0.29
N ARG A 147 7.03 -5.88 -1.57
CA ARG A 147 6.66 -4.97 -2.67
C ARG A 147 5.15 -4.74 -2.76
N GLY A 148 4.35 -5.79 -2.60
CA GLY A 148 2.89 -5.72 -2.65
C GLY A 148 2.28 -4.97 -1.47
N LEU A 149 2.80 -5.17 -0.25
CA LEU A 149 2.38 -4.42 0.94
C LEU A 149 2.66 -2.92 0.76
N PHE A 150 3.85 -2.55 0.30
CA PHE A 150 4.20 -1.15 0.05
C PHE A 150 3.41 -0.51 -1.09
N LEU A 151 3.16 -1.24 -2.17
CA LEU A 151 2.34 -0.76 -3.29
C LEU A 151 0.88 -0.52 -2.84
N ARG A 152 0.31 -1.46 -2.09
CA ARG A 152 -1.06 -1.34 -1.57
C ARG A 152 -1.19 -0.25 -0.51
N ASN A 153 -0.15 -0.05 0.30
CA ASN A 153 -0.09 1.09 1.22
C ASN A 153 0.01 2.42 0.46
N PHE A 154 0.76 2.48 -0.65
CA PHE A 154 0.81 3.66 -1.52
C PHE A 154 -0.57 3.96 -2.13
N LEU A 155 -1.27 2.95 -2.65
CA LEU A 155 -2.66 3.07 -3.11
C LEU A 155 -3.56 3.65 -2.02
N LEU A 156 -3.47 3.13 -0.79
CA LEU A 156 -4.26 3.60 0.35
C LEU A 156 -3.95 5.06 0.73
N GLN A 157 -2.69 5.49 0.58
CA GLN A 157 -2.28 6.88 0.80
C GLN A 157 -2.83 7.82 -0.27
N CYS A 158 -2.75 7.43 -1.55
CA CYS A 158 -3.29 8.22 -2.66
C CYS A 158 -4.82 8.30 -2.67
N ALA A 159 -5.51 7.25 -2.19
CA ALA A 159 -6.97 7.21 -2.14
C ALA A 159 -7.58 7.93 -0.93
N ARG A 160 -6.79 8.27 0.10
CA ARG A 160 -7.27 8.75 1.41
C ARG A 160 -8.33 9.84 1.34
N ASP A 161 -8.10 10.86 0.53
CA ASP A 161 -8.96 12.06 0.39
C ASP A 161 -9.97 11.94 -0.77
N LYS A 162 -10.11 10.74 -1.35
CA LYS A 162 -10.82 10.49 -2.61
C LYS A 162 -11.80 9.32 -2.51
N LEU A 163 -12.04 8.83 -1.31
CA LEU A 163 -13.00 7.76 -1.04
C LEU A 163 -14.44 8.31 -1.10
N PRO A 164 -15.37 7.61 -1.76
CA PRO A 164 -16.81 7.85 -1.62
C PRO A 164 -17.26 7.73 -0.15
N ASP A 165 -18.04 8.68 0.33
CA ASP A 165 -18.55 8.72 1.70
C ASP A 165 -19.84 9.56 1.71
N SER A 166 -20.60 9.53 2.80
CA SER A 166 -21.93 10.16 2.91
C SER A 166 -21.95 11.67 2.61
N ASN A 167 -20.80 12.34 2.68
CA ASN A 167 -20.60 13.76 2.37
C ASN A 167 -19.45 14.02 1.36
N SER A 168 -19.05 13.00 0.60
CA SER A 168 -17.88 13.08 -0.28
C SER A 168 -18.23 13.63 -1.66
N GLU A 169 -17.39 14.52 -2.19
CA GLU A 169 -17.50 15.00 -3.58
C GLU A 169 -17.28 13.90 -4.63
N TYR A 170 -16.85 12.72 -4.20
CA TYR A 170 -16.46 11.58 -5.04
C TYR A 170 -17.50 10.46 -5.07
N GLY A 171 -18.65 10.66 -4.41
CA GLY A 171 -19.82 9.79 -4.44
C GLY A 171 -20.41 9.53 -3.05
N ASP A 172 -21.71 9.27 -3.01
CA ASP A 172 -22.49 9.20 -1.75
C ASP A 172 -22.53 7.79 -1.13
N ASN A 173 -21.95 6.78 -1.81
CA ASN A 173 -22.06 5.39 -1.41
C ASN A 173 -20.83 4.92 -0.62
N VAL A 174 -20.91 4.97 0.72
CA VAL A 174 -19.85 4.48 1.61
C VAL A 174 -19.52 3.00 1.39
N GLN A 175 -20.47 2.20 0.86
CA GLN A 175 -20.28 0.79 0.56
C GLN A 175 -19.13 0.56 -0.41
N ASP A 176 -18.98 1.40 -1.43
CA ASP A 176 -17.92 1.26 -2.43
C ASP A 176 -16.53 1.46 -1.79
N SER A 177 -16.43 2.38 -0.81
CA SER A 177 -15.22 2.59 -0.01
C SER A 177 -14.94 1.41 0.92
N VAL A 178 -15.97 0.88 1.59
CA VAL A 178 -15.83 -0.31 2.43
C VAL A 178 -15.36 -1.49 1.59
N ASP A 179 -15.93 -1.72 0.41
CA ASP A 179 -15.53 -2.82 -0.46
C ASP A 179 -14.09 -2.68 -0.97
N PHE A 180 -13.69 -1.47 -1.37
CA PHE A 180 -12.32 -1.17 -1.75
C PHE A 180 -11.33 -1.43 -0.60
N LEU A 181 -11.61 -0.90 0.60
CA LEU A 181 -10.75 -1.03 1.78
C LEU A 181 -10.68 -2.48 2.26
N MET A 182 -11.81 -3.21 2.27
CA MET A 182 -11.84 -4.61 2.65
C MET A 182 -11.12 -5.50 1.64
N HIS A 183 -11.24 -5.23 0.34
CA HIS A 183 -10.50 -5.95 -0.68
C HIS A 183 -8.98 -5.72 -0.54
N ASN A 184 -8.58 -4.47 -0.28
CA ASN A 184 -7.17 -4.15 -0.05
C ASN A 184 -6.63 -4.79 1.24
N PHE A 185 -7.40 -4.72 2.33
CA PHE A 185 -7.09 -5.34 3.62
C PHE A 185 -6.88 -6.85 3.49
N ALA A 186 -7.81 -7.56 2.85
CA ALA A 186 -7.72 -9.01 2.67
C ALA A 186 -6.45 -9.41 1.89
N GLU A 187 -6.13 -8.69 0.81
CA GLU A 187 -4.92 -8.96 0.03
C GLU A 187 -3.63 -8.60 0.78
N MET A 188 -3.62 -7.50 1.55
CA MET A 188 -2.48 -7.14 2.39
C MET A 188 -2.26 -8.17 3.51
N ASN A 189 -3.32 -8.64 4.17
CA ASN A 189 -3.23 -9.68 5.17
C ASN A 189 -2.66 -10.99 4.58
N LYS A 190 -3.16 -11.42 3.41
CA LYS A 190 -2.62 -12.60 2.70
C LYS A 190 -1.13 -12.45 2.36
N LEU A 191 -0.71 -11.29 1.86
CA LEU A 191 0.71 -11.03 1.57
C LEU A 191 1.55 -11.08 2.85
N TRP A 192 1.05 -10.48 3.93
CA TRP A 192 1.75 -10.43 5.21
C TRP A 192 1.90 -11.82 5.85
N VAL A 193 0.85 -12.65 5.83
CA VAL A 193 0.91 -14.05 6.29
C VAL A 193 1.80 -14.90 5.38
N ARG A 194 1.81 -14.62 4.07
CA ARG A 194 2.72 -15.30 3.12
C ARG A 194 4.18 -15.10 3.48
N MET A 195 4.56 -13.96 4.07
CA MET A 195 5.94 -13.73 4.53
C MET A 195 6.43 -14.81 5.50
N GLN A 196 5.56 -15.41 6.31
CA GLN A 196 5.93 -16.47 7.25
C GLN A 196 6.59 -17.67 6.55
N HIS A 197 6.09 -17.97 5.35
CA HIS A 197 6.44 -19.17 4.57
C HIS A 197 7.50 -18.92 3.50
N GLN A 198 8.04 -17.69 3.40
CA GLN A 198 9.06 -17.38 2.42
C GLN A 198 10.46 -17.71 2.93
N GLY A 199 11.20 -18.53 2.18
CA GLY A 199 12.61 -18.82 2.47
C GLY A 199 12.83 -19.92 3.51
N PRO A 200 14.10 -20.14 3.91
CA PRO A 200 14.48 -21.28 4.74
C PRO A 200 13.90 -21.25 6.16
N VAL A 201 13.62 -22.41 6.74
CA VAL A 201 13.07 -22.53 8.11
C VAL A 201 13.98 -21.88 9.16
N ARG A 202 15.30 -21.92 8.97
CA ARG A 202 16.29 -21.31 9.88
C ARG A 202 16.09 -19.80 10.08
N ASP A 203 15.56 -19.12 9.07
CA ASP A 203 15.37 -17.66 9.11
C ASP A 203 14.01 -17.25 9.68
N ARG A 204 13.27 -18.19 10.29
CA ARG A 204 11.90 -17.96 10.81
C ARG A 204 11.85 -16.81 11.81
N GLU A 205 12.71 -16.79 12.82
CA GLU A 205 12.73 -15.71 13.83
C GLU A 205 12.99 -14.34 13.21
N ARG A 206 13.88 -14.26 12.22
CA ARG A 206 14.14 -13.01 11.48
C ARG A 206 12.87 -12.56 10.77
N ARG A 207 12.15 -13.46 10.10
CA ARG A 207 10.91 -13.14 9.40
C ARG A 207 9.80 -12.71 10.35
N GLU A 208 9.68 -13.32 11.52
CA GLU A 208 8.68 -12.92 12.51
C GLU A 208 8.93 -11.47 12.98
N LYS A 209 10.19 -11.08 13.21
CA LYS A 209 10.57 -9.67 13.48
C LYS A 209 10.24 -8.74 12.32
N GLU A 210 10.64 -9.10 11.10
CA GLU A 210 10.35 -8.32 9.89
C GLU A 210 8.84 -8.15 9.64
N ARG A 211 8.04 -9.18 9.96
CA ARG A 211 6.58 -9.13 9.89
C ARG A 211 5.99 -8.17 10.91
N LEU A 212 6.51 -8.17 12.15
CA LEU A 212 6.08 -7.23 13.19
C LEU A 212 6.37 -5.78 12.79
N ASP A 213 7.50 -5.50 12.14
CA ASP A 213 7.82 -4.15 11.65
C ASP A 213 6.81 -3.67 10.57
N LEU A 214 6.29 -4.59 9.75
CA LEU A 214 5.36 -4.28 8.67
C LEU A 214 3.88 -4.30 9.06
N ARG A 215 3.53 -4.71 10.29
CA ARG A 215 2.14 -4.88 10.75
C ARG A 215 1.29 -3.62 10.56
N ILE A 216 1.90 -2.45 10.77
CA ILE A 216 1.25 -1.14 10.67
C ILE A 216 0.69 -0.89 9.26
N LEU A 217 1.36 -1.42 8.21
CA LEU A 217 0.87 -1.28 6.84
C LEU A 217 -0.49 -1.96 6.65
N VAL A 218 -0.71 -3.11 7.29
CA VAL A 218 -1.98 -3.84 7.22
C VAL A 218 -3.03 -3.11 8.06
N GLY A 219 -2.69 -2.74 9.30
CA GLY A 219 -3.58 -2.05 10.24
C GLY A 219 -4.07 -0.68 9.74
N THR A 220 -3.30 -0.01 8.88
CA THR A 220 -3.71 1.27 8.27
C THR A 220 -5.04 1.14 7.50
N ASN A 221 -5.39 -0.03 6.95
CA ASN A 221 -6.69 -0.24 6.32
C ASN A 221 -7.84 -0.14 7.34
N LEU A 222 -7.66 -0.72 8.53
CA LEU A 222 -8.66 -0.66 9.61
C LEU A 222 -8.84 0.77 10.11
N VAL A 223 -7.72 1.50 10.24
CA VAL A 223 -7.77 2.94 10.55
C VAL A 223 -8.53 3.72 9.49
N ARG A 224 -8.40 3.37 8.21
CA ARG A 224 -9.17 4.05 7.15
C ARG A 224 -10.65 3.71 7.22
N LEU A 225 -11.01 2.47 7.55
CA LEU A 225 -12.41 2.06 7.75
C LEU A 225 -13.06 2.80 8.91
N SER A 226 -12.37 2.98 10.04
CA SER A 226 -12.94 3.69 11.20
C SER A 226 -13.08 5.20 11.00
N ASN A 227 -12.36 5.77 10.03
CA ASN A 227 -12.46 7.18 9.67
C ASN A 227 -13.60 7.49 8.67
N LEU A 228 -14.31 6.47 8.16
CA LEU A 228 -15.45 6.70 7.27
C LEU A 228 -16.65 7.18 8.08
N GLU A 229 -17.19 8.35 7.74
CA GLU A 229 -18.32 8.94 8.46
C GLU A 229 -19.61 8.15 8.23
N GLY A 230 -19.78 7.55 7.04
CA GLY A 230 -20.94 6.73 6.70
C GLY A 230 -20.97 5.35 7.35
N VAL A 231 -19.95 4.96 8.13
CA VAL A 231 -19.96 3.68 8.86
C VAL A 231 -20.47 3.93 10.28
N ASP A 232 -21.77 3.81 10.46
CA ASP A 232 -22.40 3.80 11.78
C ASP A 232 -22.26 2.44 12.48
N ALA A 233 -22.74 2.35 13.72
CA ALA A 233 -22.63 1.13 14.53
C ALA A 233 -23.40 -0.07 13.91
N ASP A 234 -24.48 0.19 13.18
CA ASP A 234 -25.30 -0.86 12.58
C ASP A 234 -24.65 -1.39 11.29
N ALA A 235 -24.10 -0.49 10.45
CA ALA A 235 -23.28 -0.85 9.30
C ALA A 235 -21.99 -1.56 9.74
N TYR A 236 -21.36 -1.12 10.83
CA TYR A 236 -20.20 -1.78 11.40
C TYR A 236 -20.52 -3.24 11.79
N LYS A 237 -21.61 -3.44 12.55
CA LYS A 237 -22.05 -4.76 13.00
C LYS A 237 -22.47 -5.67 11.83
N ALA A 238 -23.21 -5.14 10.86
CA ALA A 238 -23.78 -5.95 9.78
C ALA A 238 -22.79 -6.27 8.65
N LEU A 239 -21.84 -5.38 8.37
CA LEU A 239 -21.02 -5.44 7.17
C LEU A 239 -19.52 -5.47 7.45
N VAL A 240 -19.01 -4.53 8.25
CA VAL A 240 -17.57 -4.30 8.38
C VAL A 240 -16.93 -5.35 9.29
N LEU A 241 -17.43 -5.49 10.52
CA LEU A 241 -16.86 -6.39 11.52
C LEU A 241 -16.87 -7.86 11.07
N PRO A 242 -17.98 -8.44 10.55
CA PRO A 242 -17.99 -9.84 10.15
C PRO A 242 -16.94 -10.16 9.08
N ARG A 243 -16.75 -9.25 8.11
CA ARG A 243 -15.75 -9.42 7.05
C ARG A 243 -14.32 -9.27 7.57
N ILE A 244 -14.07 -8.41 8.55
CA ILE A 244 -12.76 -8.32 9.21
C ILE A 244 -12.48 -9.61 9.97
N LEU A 245 -13.41 -10.04 10.83
CA LEU A 245 -13.29 -11.26 11.63
C LEU A 245 -13.11 -12.50 10.76
N GLU A 246 -13.80 -12.60 9.63
CA GLU A 246 -13.60 -13.67 8.65
C GLU A 246 -12.14 -13.74 8.19
N GLN A 247 -11.50 -12.60 7.88
CA GLN A 247 -10.09 -12.57 7.48
C GLN A 247 -9.14 -12.91 8.65
N VAL A 248 -9.47 -12.49 9.87
CA VAL A 248 -8.68 -12.77 11.08
C VAL A 248 -8.73 -14.26 11.43
N ILE A 249 -9.91 -14.86 11.44
CA ILE A 249 -10.08 -16.27 11.78
C ILE A 249 -9.46 -17.17 10.69
N ASN A 250 -9.73 -16.88 9.42
CA ASN A 250 -9.27 -17.72 8.31
C ASN A 250 -7.76 -17.60 8.01
N CYS A 251 -7.07 -16.56 8.49
CA CYS A 251 -5.64 -16.43 8.24
C CYS A 251 -4.79 -17.48 8.98
N LYS A 252 -5.32 -18.03 10.09
CA LYS A 252 -4.70 -19.09 10.91
C LYS A 252 -3.23 -18.80 11.27
N ASP A 253 -2.90 -17.53 11.48
CA ASP A 253 -1.55 -17.08 11.81
C ASP A 253 -1.59 -16.28 13.12
N GLN A 254 -0.81 -16.73 14.11
CA GLN A 254 -0.80 -16.20 15.47
C GLN A 254 -0.46 -14.71 15.52
N ILE A 255 0.62 -14.28 14.84
CA ILE A 255 1.07 -12.88 14.82
C ILE A 255 -0.01 -11.98 14.21
N ALA A 256 -0.61 -12.43 13.10
CA ALA A 256 -1.65 -11.68 12.43
C ALA A 256 -2.92 -11.59 13.27
N GLN A 257 -3.35 -12.69 13.88
CA GLN A 257 -4.54 -12.73 14.72
C GLN A 257 -4.40 -11.81 15.93
N GLN A 258 -3.30 -11.93 16.68
CA GLN A 258 -3.03 -11.10 17.85
C GLN A 258 -3.06 -9.61 17.49
N TYR A 259 -2.26 -9.21 16.50
CA TYR A 259 -2.18 -7.81 16.09
C TYR A 259 -3.49 -7.26 15.55
N LEU A 260 -4.21 -8.02 14.71
CA LEU A 260 -5.45 -7.52 14.10
C LEU A 260 -6.57 -7.40 15.13
N MET A 261 -6.67 -8.31 16.09
CA MET A 261 -7.64 -8.20 17.19
C MET A 261 -7.36 -6.99 18.09
N GLU A 262 -6.11 -6.80 18.51
CA GLU A 262 -5.69 -5.58 19.23
C GLU A 262 -6.01 -4.32 18.42
N CYS A 263 -5.74 -4.35 17.12
CA CYS A 263 -5.98 -3.22 16.23
C CYS A 263 -7.48 -2.91 16.10
N ILE A 264 -8.37 -3.91 16.04
CA ILE A 264 -9.82 -3.69 16.02
C ILE A 264 -10.25 -2.94 17.29
N ILE A 265 -9.80 -3.41 18.46
CA ILE A 265 -10.14 -2.80 19.75
C ILE A 265 -9.63 -1.36 19.83
N GLN A 266 -8.40 -1.12 19.38
CA GLN A 266 -7.77 0.20 19.48
C GLN A 266 -8.37 1.24 18.50
N VAL A 267 -8.80 0.80 17.32
CA VAL A 267 -9.10 1.71 16.19
C VAL A 267 -10.58 2.06 16.09
N PHE A 268 -11.48 1.15 16.46
CA PHE A 268 -12.93 1.40 16.43
C PHE A 268 -13.42 1.97 17.77
N PRO A 269 -14.46 2.84 17.77
CA PRO A 269 -14.99 3.44 18.99
C PRO A 269 -15.63 2.43 19.95
N ASP A 270 -15.63 2.75 21.25
CA ASP A 270 -16.24 1.92 22.30
C ASP A 270 -17.74 1.64 22.07
N GLU A 271 -18.48 2.56 21.46
CA GLU A 271 -19.89 2.33 21.13
C GLU A 271 -20.07 1.14 20.20
N PHE A 272 -19.15 0.94 19.24
CA PHE A 272 -19.21 -0.18 18.32
C PHE A 272 -18.93 -1.48 19.07
N HIS A 273 -17.89 -1.47 19.90
CA HIS A 273 -17.53 -2.63 20.73
C HIS A 273 -18.69 -3.07 21.60
N LEU A 274 -19.39 -2.15 22.27
CA LEU A 274 -20.56 -2.47 23.12
C LEU A 274 -21.68 -3.18 22.36
N ARG A 275 -21.88 -2.88 21.07
CA ARG A 275 -22.89 -3.55 20.24
C ARG A 275 -22.41 -4.86 19.61
N THR A 276 -21.11 -5.13 19.65
CA THR A 276 -20.49 -6.29 19.00
C THR A 276 -19.64 -7.16 19.94
N LEU A 277 -19.85 -7.04 21.26
CA LEU A 277 -19.08 -7.80 22.26
C LEU A 277 -19.24 -9.30 22.05
N ASP A 278 -20.45 -9.77 21.80
CA ASP A 278 -20.73 -11.21 21.61
C ASP A 278 -19.97 -11.75 20.40
N GLU A 279 -20.02 -11.05 19.25
CA GLU A 279 -19.31 -11.43 18.04
C GLU A 279 -17.77 -11.40 18.22
N LEU A 280 -17.25 -10.41 18.95
CA LEU A 280 -15.82 -10.31 19.25
C LEU A 280 -15.36 -11.43 20.18
N LEU A 281 -16.11 -11.75 21.22
CA LEU A 281 -15.79 -12.83 22.17
C LEU A 281 -15.89 -14.21 21.51
N GLU A 282 -16.88 -14.42 20.64
CA GLU A 282 -16.98 -15.64 19.84
C GLU A 282 -15.78 -15.80 18.91
N ALA A 283 -15.34 -14.71 18.27
CA ALA A 283 -14.14 -14.73 17.43
C ALA A 283 -12.87 -15.05 18.25
N CYS A 284 -12.73 -14.51 19.47
CA CYS A 284 -11.62 -14.84 20.39
C CYS A 284 -11.54 -16.34 20.66
N GLY A 285 -12.68 -17.03 20.80
CA GLY A 285 -12.73 -18.48 20.97
C GLY A 285 -12.26 -19.31 19.76
N GLN A 286 -12.18 -18.69 18.58
CA GLN A 286 -11.76 -19.33 17.31
C GLN A 286 -10.31 -19.03 16.93
N LEU A 287 -9.60 -18.23 17.71
CA LEU A 287 -8.19 -17.89 17.44
C LEU A 287 -7.26 -19.07 17.71
N GLN A 288 -6.05 -19.01 17.17
CA GLN A 288 -5.01 -20.00 17.45
C GLN A 288 -4.65 -19.99 18.94
N ALA A 289 -4.40 -21.16 19.53
CA ALA A 289 -4.14 -21.32 20.97
C ALA A 289 -2.90 -20.58 21.50
N GLY A 290 -2.05 -20.04 20.63
CA GLY A 290 -0.91 -19.20 21.01
C GLY A 290 -1.19 -17.70 20.97
N VAL A 291 -2.39 -17.27 20.57
CA VAL A 291 -2.74 -15.84 20.60
C VAL A 291 -2.99 -15.45 22.06
N ASP A 292 -2.20 -14.48 22.54
CA ASP A 292 -2.32 -13.92 23.89
C ASP A 292 -3.50 -12.94 24.01
#